data_AF-A0A2S9GEF2-F1
#
_entry.id   AF-A0A2S9GEF2-F1
#
_cell.length_a   1.000
_cell.length_b   1.000
_cell.length_c   1.000
_cell.angle_alpha   90.00
_cell.angle_beta   90.00
_cell.angle_gamma   90.00
#
_symmetry.space_group_name_H-M   'P 1'
#
loop_
_entity.id
_entity.type
_entity.pdbx_description
1 polymer ?
#
loop_
_entity_poly.entity_id
_entity_poly.type
_entity_poly.pdbx_seq_one_letter_code
_entity_poly.pdbx_strand_id
1 'polypeptide(L)'
;MSNSADEGVVDAVVVGAGFAGLYALHKLRSLGLQVRVFEAAPEVGGTWYFNRYPGARCDVESVDYCYSFAEELEQDWTWSEK
;
A
#
# COMPACT_ATOMS: atom_id res chain seq x y z
N MET A 1 -18.70 6.73 30.41
CA MET A 1 -17.23 6.54 30.51
C MET A 1 -16.89 5.35 29.63
N SER A 2 -16.48 5.58 28.38
CA SER A 2 -16.07 4.49 27.47
C SER A 2 -14.66 4.04 27.85
N ASN A 3 -14.50 2.75 28.07
CA ASN A 3 -13.25 2.13 28.52
C ASN A 3 -12.19 2.21 27.41
N SER A 4 -11.07 2.90 27.67
CA SER A 4 -9.96 3.13 26.73
C SER A 4 -9.02 1.93 26.54
N ALA A 5 -9.48 0.72 26.87
CA ALA A 5 -8.63 -0.48 26.94
C ALA A 5 -8.50 -1.24 25.61
N ASP A 6 -9.24 -0.85 24.57
CA ASP A 6 -9.31 -1.57 23.28
C ASP A 6 -8.49 -0.93 22.15
N GLU A 7 -7.90 0.25 22.35
CA GLU A 7 -7.22 1.01 21.26
C GLU A 7 -5.94 0.34 20.71
N GLY A 8 -5.48 -0.73 21.37
CA GLY A 8 -4.26 -1.47 21.01
C GLY A 8 -4.49 -2.85 20.39
N VAL A 9 -5.70 -3.40 20.45
CA VAL A 9 -5.97 -4.76 19.94
C VAL A 9 -6.34 -4.67 18.48
N VAL A 10 -5.63 -5.42 17.63
CA VAL A 10 -5.90 -5.53 16.20
C VAL A 10 -5.83 -6.99 15.79
N ASP A 11 -6.59 -7.37 14.77
CA ASP A 11 -6.59 -8.72 14.22
C ASP A 11 -5.28 -9.02 13.46
N ALA A 12 -4.68 -7.98 12.86
CA ALA A 12 -3.42 -8.09 12.14
C ALA A 12 -2.56 -6.82 12.22
N VAL A 13 -1.25 -7.04 12.25
CA VAL A 13 -0.23 -6.01 12.07
C VAL A 13 0.53 -6.27 10.77
N VAL A 14 0.66 -5.25 9.94
CA VAL A 14 1.46 -5.29 8.70
C VAL A 14 2.66 -4.37 8.87
N VAL A 15 3.84 -4.84 8.48
CA VAL A 15 5.09 -4.05 8.51
C VAL A 15 5.48 -3.72 7.08
N GLY A 16 5.57 -2.41 6.79
CA GLY A 16 5.84 -1.84 5.47
C GLY A 16 4.56 -1.37 4.76
N ALA A 17 4.63 -0.19 4.14
CA ALA A 17 3.60 0.45 3.33
C ALA A 17 4.06 0.64 1.87
N GLY A 18 4.76 -0.35 1.33
CA GLY A 18 4.94 -0.53 -0.11
C GLY A 18 3.76 -1.29 -0.75
N PHE A 19 3.92 -1.72 -2.01
CA PHE A 19 2.86 -2.39 -2.78
C PHE A 19 2.21 -3.58 -2.03
N ALA A 20 3.00 -4.46 -1.43
CA ALA A 20 2.44 -5.61 -0.70
C ALA A 20 1.65 -5.19 0.55
N GLY A 21 2.19 -4.23 1.32
CA GLY A 21 1.58 -3.81 2.57
C GLY A 21 0.27 -3.03 2.39
N LEU A 22 0.22 -2.16 1.38
CA LEU A 22 -1.00 -1.43 1.02
C LEU A 22 -2.10 -2.38 0.54
N TYR A 23 -1.74 -3.38 -0.29
CA TYR A 23 -2.71 -4.37 -0.74
C TYR A 23 -3.20 -5.27 0.41
N ALA A 24 -2.29 -5.69 1.30
CA ALA A 24 -2.66 -6.44 2.50
C ALA A 24 -3.63 -5.65 3.38
N LEU A 25 -3.35 -4.36 3.61
CA LEU A 25 -4.26 -3.47 4.35
C LEU A 25 -5.64 -3.39 3.70
N HIS A 26 -5.67 -3.12 2.38
CA HIS A 26 -6.92 -3.05 1.62
C HIS A 26 -7.72 -4.36 1.73
N LYS A 27 -7.06 -5.50 1.48
CA LYS A 27 -7.71 -6.80 1.47
C LYS A 27 -8.21 -7.21 2.85
N LEU A 28 -7.39 -7.08 3.89
CA LEU A 28 -7.78 -7.47 5.25
C LEU A 28 -8.91 -6.58 5.78
N ARG A 29 -8.89 -5.26 5.48
CA ARG A 29 -10.03 -4.38 5.80
C ARG A 29 -11.30 -4.76 5.04
N SER A 30 -11.20 -5.19 3.78
CA SER A 30 -12.36 -5.69 3.02
C SER A 30 -12.98 -6.96 3.61
N LEU A 31 -12.21 -7.70 4.41
CA LEU A 31 -12.68 -8.87 5.18
C LEU A 31 -13.26 -8.49 6.55
N GLY A 32 -13.33 -7.20 6.89
CA GLY A 32 -13.87 -6.71 8.16
C GLY A 32 -12.89 -6.77 9.33
N LEU A 33 -11.59 -7.03 9.08
CA LEU A 33 -10.58 -7.13 10.12
C LEU A 33 -10.06 -5.74 10.55
N GLN A 34 -9.74 -5.60 11.83
CA GLN A 34 -9.01 -4.45 12.37
C GLN A 34 -7.51 -4.62 12.09
N VAL A 35 -6.94 -3.71 11.29
CA VAL A 35 -5.56 -3.83 10.81
C VAL A 35 -4.81 -2.53 11.02
N ARG A 36 -3.57 -2.66 11.51
CA ARG A 36 -2.63 -1.55 11.64
C ARG A 36 -1.37 -1.80 10.82
N VAL A 37 -0.96 -0.80 10.06
CA VAL A 37 0.28 -0.82 9.27
C VAL A 37 1.30 0.10 9.91
N PHE A 38 2.54 -0.35 10.00
CA PHE A 38 3.67 0.48 10.39
C PHE A 38 4.66 0.59 9.24
N GLU A 39 5.08 1.82 8.94
CA GLU A 39 6.08 2.13 7.91
C GLU A 39 7.20 2.96 8.56
N ALA A 40 8.44 2.66 8.19
CA ALA A 40 9.61 3.38 8.66
C ALA A 40 9.83 4.68 7.86
N ALA A 41 9.44 4.70 6.60
CA ALA A 41 9.39 5.90 5.78
C ALA A 41 8.34 6.91 6.29
N PRO A 42 8.59 8.22 6.13
CA PRO A 42 7.58 9.25 6.36
C PRO A 42 6.30 9.13 5.52
N GLU A 43 6.36 8.46 4.36
CA GLU A 43 5.20 8.26 3.47
C GLU A 43 5.22 6.85 2.86
N VAL A 44 4.13 6.50 2.17
CA VAL A 44 3.97 5.21 1.48
C VAL A 44 4.86 5.10 0.24
N GLY A 45 5.08 3.87 -0.23
CA GLY A 45 5.75 3.59 -1.51
C GLY A 45 6.84 2.52 -1.42
N GLY A 46 7.33 2.21 -0.22
CA GLY A 46 8.35 1.18 -0.01
C GLY A 46 9.61 1.48 -0.83
N THR A 47 10.01 0.55 -1.70
CA THR A 47 11.16 0.74 -2.61
C THR A 47 11.10 2.06 -3.37
N TRP A 48 9.92 2.46 -3.85
CA TRP A 48 9.71 3.70 -4.61
C TRP A 48 9.79 4.97 -3.76
N TYR A 49 9.58 4.85 -2.44
CA TYR A 49 9.80 5.96 -1.53
C TYR A 49 11.30 6.22 -1.34
N PHE A 50 12.07 5.17 -1.04
CA PHE A 50 13.49 5.28 -0.68
C PHE A 50 14.42 5.48 -1.88
N ASN A 51 14.12 4.86 -3.03
CA ASN A 51 15.00 4.90 -4.20
C ASN A 51 14.62 6.05 -5.13
N ARG A 52 15.28 7.20 -4.94
CA ARG A 52 15.11 8.42 -5.75
C ARG A 52 16.38 8.83 -6.50
N TYR A 53 17.24 7.86 -6.81
CA TYR A 53 18.45 8.11 -7.59
C TYR A 53 18.09 8.36 -9.06
N PRO A 54 18.91 9.14 -9.81
CA PRO A 54 18.64 9.41 -11.22
C PRO A 54 18.57 8.12 -12.06
N GLY A 55 17.49 7.96 -12.81
CA GLY A 55 17.26 6.79 -13.68
C GLY A 55 16.62 5.58 -12.99
N ALA A 56 16.15 5.70 -11.74
CA ALA A 56 15.30 4.69 -11.13
C ALA A 56 14.03 4.48 -11.98
N ARG A 57 13.77 3.23 -12.39
CA ARG A 57 12.66 2.82 -13.25
C ARG A 57 12.26 1.38 -12.96
N CYS A 58 11.11 0.97 -13.49
CA CYS A 58 10.70 -0.42 -13.49
C CYS A 58 11.26 -1.16 -14.71
N ASP A 59 11.46 -2.47 -14.61
CA ASP A 59 11.94 -3.32 -15.72
C ASP A 59 10.80 -4.05 -16.45
N VAL A 60 9.55 -3.76 -16.07
CA VAL A 60 8.32 -4.27 -16.68
C VAL A 60 7.48 -3.10 -17.17
N GLU A 61 6.64 -3.37 -18.17
CA GLU A 61 5.72 -2.37 -18.75
C GLU A 61 4.80 -1.79 -17.67
N SER A 62 4.43 -0.52 -17.81
CA SER A 62 3.70 0.20 -16.76
C SER A 62 2.32 -0.41 -16.47
N VAL A 63 1.70 -1.00 -17.50
CA VAL A 63 0.40 -1.69 -17.42
C VAL A 63 0.46 -3.00 -16.66
N ASP A 64 1.62 -3.65 -16.61
CA ASP A 64 1.82 -4.90 -15.87
C ASP A 64 2.25 -4.64 -14.42
N TYR A 65 2.76 -3.43 -14.12
CA TYR A 65 3.22 -3.01 -12.81
C TYR A 65 2.24 -2.07 -12.09
N CYS A 66 0.96 -2.40 -12.16
CA CYS A 66 -0.09 -1.69 -11.44
C CYS A 66 -0.98 -2.66 -10.64
N TYR A 67 -1.83 -2.11 -9.78
CA TYR A 67 -2.86 -2.93 -9.14
C TYR A 67 -4.00 -3.19 -10.10
N SER A 68 -4.50 -4.42 -10.10
CA SER A 68 -5.63 -4.85 -10.93
C SER A 68 -6.90 -5.20 -10.15
N PHE A 69 -6.92 -4.91 -8.85
CA PHE A 69 -8.08 -5.23 -7.99
C PHE A 69 -9.19 -4.18 -8.06
N ALA A 70 -8.94 -2.99 -8.64
CA ALA A 70 -9.90 -1.90 -8.77
C ALA A 70 -9.82 -1.33 -10.18
N GLU A 71 -10.88 -1.57 -10.96
CA GLU A 71 -11.01 -1.12 -12.35
C GLU A 71 -10.91 0.41 -12.47
N GLU A 72 -11.40 1.14 -11.45
CA GLU A 72 -11.29 2.59 -11.33
C GLU A 72 -9.81 3.07 -11.31
N LEU A 73 -8.92 2.34 -10.64
CA LEU A 73 -7.49 2.69 -10.59
C LEU A 73 -6.81 2.49 -11.94
N GLU A 74 -7.24 1.49 -12.71
CA GLU A 74 -6.71 1.24 -14.05
C GLU A 74 -7.18 2.31 -15.05
N GLN A 75 -8.42 2.80 -14.92
CA GLN A 75 -9.00 3.77 -15.85
C GLN A 75 -8.62 5.23 -15.54
N ASP A 76 -8.47 5.58 -14.27
CA ASP A 76 -8.17 6.96 -13.87
C ASP A 76 -6.68 7.31 -13.97
N TRP A 77 -5.81 6.30 -13.99
CA TRP A 77 -4.37 6.52 -14.00
C TRP A 77 -3.77 6.61 -15.41
N THR A 78 -3.23 7.77 -15.74
CA THR A 78 -2.53 7.97 -17.02
C THR A 78 -1.03 7.81 -16.84
N TRP A 79 -0.47 6.71 -17.35
CA TRP A 79 0.97 6.50 -17.40
C TRP A 79 1.62 7.41 -18.47
N SER A 80 2.71 8.09 -18.12
CA SER A 80 3.45 8.96 -19.05
C SER A 80 4.46 8.20 -19.92
N GLU A 81 4.92 7.03 -19.46
CA GLU A 81 5.76 6.11 -20.21
C GLU A 81 4.97 4.82 -20.48
N LYS A 82 5.26 4.15 -21.60
CA LYS A 82 4.66 2.85 -21.94
C LYS A 82 5.44 1.78 -21.18
#